data_AF-X1I5N7-F1
#
_entry.id   AF-X1I5N7-F1
#
_cell.length_a   1.000
_cell.length_b   1.000
_cell.length_c   1.000
_cell.angle_alpha   90.00
_cell.angle_beta   90.00
_cell.angle_gamma   90.00
#
_symmetry.space_group_name_H-M   'P 1'
#
loop_
_entity.id
_entity.type
_entity.pdbx_description
1 polymer ?
#
loop_
_entity_poly.entity_id
_entity_poly.type
_entity_poly.pdbx_seq_one_letter_code
_entity_poly.pdbx_strand_id
1 'polypeptide(L)'
;GMTALPEAKLAREAEICYAIIAGVTDYDSWKERSQPVTVDAILDRQRQNIDTIRRIIKLAVARIPEKRNCDCATALKAAFVTAPKFMPPEQKEKLNLLIGKYLTKGDR
;
A
#
# COMPACT_ATOMS: atom_id res chain seq x y z
N GLY A 1 -10.04 -9.27 -0.59
CA GLY A 1 -8.86 -10.06 -1.00
C GLY A 1 -7.90 -10.21 0.17
N MET A 2 -6.92 -11.10 0.07
CA MET A 2 -6.04 -11.49 1.19
C MET A 2 -4.68 -10.78 1.24
N THR A 3 -4.41 -9.83 0.33
CA THR A 3 -3.06 -9.23 0.16
C THR A 3 -2.95 -7.77 0.61
N ALA A 4 -4.05 -7.02 0.67
CA ALA A 4 -4.04 -5.58 0.95
C ALA A 4 -3.51 -5.22 2.35
N LEU A 5 -3.61 -6.15 3.29
CA LEU A 5 -3.06 -6.01 4.64
C LEU A 5 -1.99 -7.11 4.83
N PRO A 6 -0.79 -6.80 5.34
CA PRO A 6 -0.34 -5.54 5.94
C PRO A 6 0.16 -4.46 4.98
N GLU A 7 0.17 -4.71 3.67
CA GLU A 7 0.78 -3.83 2.66
C GLU A 7 0.35 -2.35 2.79
N ALA A 8 -0.94 -2.09 2.92
CA ALA A 8 -1.47 -0.72 3.07
C ALA A 8 -0.95 0.00 4.33
N LYS A 9 -0.72 -0.73 5.42
CA LYS A 9 -0.16 -0.15 6.67
C LYS A 9 1.31 0.18 6.49
N LEU A 10 2.08 -0.73 5.91
CA LEU A 10 3.51 -0.53 5.65
C LEU A 10 3.74 0.63 4.66
N ALA A 11 2.91 0.74 3.61
CA ALA A 11 2.96 1.88 2.69
C ALA A 11 2.67 3.21 3.41
N ARG A 12 1.74 3.20 4.38
CA ARG A 12 1.44 4.39 5.20
C ARG A 12 2.61 4.75 6.11
N GLU A 13 3.23 3.77 6.78
CA GLU A 13 4.42 3.97 7.61
C GLU A 13 5.61 4.50 6.79
N ALA A 14 5.74 4.06 5.54
CA ALA A 14 6.75 4.54 4.60
C ALA A 14 6.38 5.85 3.88
N GLU A 15 5.23 6.44 4.20
CA GLU A 15 4.75 7.70 3.60
C GLU A 15 4.65 7.66 2.06
N ILE A 16 4.22 6.49 1.57
CA ILE A 16 3.93 6.20 0.18
C ILE A 16 2.42 6.37 -0.03
N CYS A 17 2.03 7.05 -1.11
CA CYS A 17 0.61 7.11 -1.50
C CYS A 17 0.19 5.72 -1.97
N TYR A 18 -0.82 5.14 -1.31
CA TYR A 18 -1.28 3.79 -1.58
C TYR A 18 -2.75 3.80 -2.01
N ALA A 19 -3.05 3.08 -3.09
CA ALA A 19 -4.40 2.88 -3.61
C ALA A 19 -4.53 1.45 -4.16
N ILE A 20 -5.74 0.89 -4.12
CA ILE A 20 -6.03 -0.47 -4.57
C ILE A 20 -6.93 -0.42 -5.79
N ILE A 21 -6.59 -1.20 -6.82
CA ILE A 21 -7.50 -1.57 -7.90
C ILE A 21 -7.90 -3.04 -7.68
N ALA A 22 -9.10 -3.26 -7.15
CA ALA A 22 -9.59 -4.61 -6.87
C ALA A 22 -10.40 -5.14 -8.07
N GLY A 23 -9.85 -6.11 -8.79
CA GLY A 23 -10.57 -6.84 -9.83
C GLY A 23 -11.47 -7.91 -9.20
N VAL A 24 -12.80 -7.75 -9.30
CA VAL A 24 -13.76 -8.73 -8.79
C VAL A 24 -13.69 -10.00 -9.64
N THR A 25 -13.40 -11.14 -9.03
CA THR A 25 -13.30 -12.45 -9.70
C THR A 25 -14.55 -13.30 -9.54
N ASP A 26 -15.22 -13.17 -8.39
CA ASP A 26 -16.37 -13.99 -8.01
C ASP A 26 -17.17 -13.28 -6.89
N TYR A 27 -18.20 -13.97 -6.38
CA TYR A 27 -19.11 -13.44 -5.37
C TYR A 27 -18.82 -14.02 -3.99
N ASP A 28 -17.62 -14.57 -3.77
CA ASP A 28 -17.31 -15.34 -2.56
C ASP A 28 -18.36 -16.44 -2.32
N SER A 29 -18.50 -16.92 -1.08
CA SER A 29 -19.37 -18.05 -0.72
C SER A 29 -20.79 -17.63 -0.29
N TRP A 30 -21.09 -16.33 -0.23
CA TRP A 30 -22.40 -15.85 0.27
C TRP A 30 -23.52 -15.99 -0.75
N LYS A 31 -23.21 -16.04 -2.04
CA LYS A 31 -24.21 -16.18 -3.10
C LYS A 31 -24.53 -17.66 -3.31
N GLU A 32 -25.79 -18.03 -3.10
CA GLU A 32 -26.29 -19.35 -3.48
C GLU A 32 -26.07 -19.56 -4.99
N ARG A 33 -25.28 -20.57 -5.32
CA ARG A 33 -24.99 -20.98 -6.70
C ARG A 33 -25.21 -22.48 -6.79
N SER A 34 -25.67 -22.94 -7.94
CA SER A 34 -25.76 -24.36 -8.27
C SER A 34 -24.39 -25.03 -8.40
N GLN A 35 -23.30 -24.26 -8.52
CA GLN A 35 -21.93 -24.77 -8.64
C GLN A 35 -20.96 -23.99 -7.73
N PRO A 36 -20.02 -24.68 -7.06
CA PRO A 36 -19.00 -24.07 -6.21
C PRO A 36 -18.02 -23.20 -7.02
N VAL A 37 -17.39 -22.23 -6.36
CA VAL A 37 -16.33 -21.42 -6.97
C VAL A 37 -15.10 -22.31 -7.20
N THR A 38 -14.67 -22.43 -8.46
CA THR A 38 -13.46 -23.17 -8.84
C THR A 38 -12.28 -22.22 -9.11
N VAL A 39 -11.06 -22.72 -8.93
CA VAL A 39 -9.83 -21.95 -9.22
C VAL A 39 -9.78 -21.52 -10.69
N ASP A 40 -10.19 -22.39 -11.62
CA ASP A 40 -10.17 -22.07 -13.05
C ASP A 40 -11.10 -20.90 -13.39
N ALA A 41 -12.31 -20.88 -12.81
CA ALA A 41 -13.25 -19.78 -13.02
C ALA A 41 -12.70 -18.44 -12.48
N ILE A 42 -11.97 -18.47 -11.36
CA ILE A 42 -11.28 -17.29 -10.81
C ILE A 42 -10.19 -16.81 -11.77
N LEU A 43 -9.35 -17.73 -12.28
CA LEU A 43 -8.24 -17.39 -13.17
C LEU A 43 -8.73 -16.82 -14.51
N ASP A 44 -9.81 -17.35 -15.07
CA ASP A 44 -10.38 -16.83 -16.32
C ASP A 44 -10.97 -15.42 -16.13
N ARG A 45 -11.68 -15.17 -15.03
CA ARG A 45 -12.15 -13.82 -14.69
C ARG A 45 -11.01 -12.86 -14.39
N GLN A 46 -9.96 -13.34 -13.72
CA GLN A 46 -8.75 -12.55 -13.48
C GLN A 46 -8.11 -12.13 -14.80
N ARG A 47 -7.94 -13.05 -15.77
CA ARG A 47 -7.40 -12.73 -17.10
C ARG A 47 -8.22 -11.66 -17.82
N GLN A 48 -9.54 -11.73 -17.75
CA GLN A 48 -10.43 -10.68 -18.31
C GLN A 48 -10.25 -9.32 -17.62
N ASN A 49 -10.01 -9.30 -16.31
CA ASN A 49 -9.79 -8.07 -15.56
C ASN A 49 -8.44 -7.42 -15.87
N ILE A 50 -7.42 -8.18 -16.25
CA ILE A 50 -6.05 -7.67 -16.45
C ILE A 50 -5.99 -6.52 -17.45
N ASP A 51 -6.67 -6.62 -18.59
CA ASP A 51 -6.59 -5.58 -19.63
C ASP A 51 -7.26 -4.27 -19.18
N THR A 52 -8.38 -4.38 -18.46
CA THR A 52 -9.03 -3.23 -17.83
C THR A 52 -8.12 -2.58 -16.79
N ILE A 53 -7.51 -3.37 -15.91
CA ILE A 53 -6.60 -2.88 -14.86
C ILE A 53 -5.38 -2.18 -15.49
N ARG A 54 -4.77 -2.78 -16.53
CA ARG A 54 -3.65 -2.17 -17.27
C ARG A 54 -4.03 -0.82 -17.86
N ARG A 55 -5.24 -0.69 -18.43
CA ARG A 55 -5.73 0.58 -18.97
C ARG A 55 -5.93 1.61 -17.87
N ILE A 56 -6.51 1.23 -16.73
CA ILE A 56 -6.67 2.10 -15.56
C ILE A 56 -5.30 2.60 -15.09
N ILE A 57 -4.31 1.72 -14.92
CA ILE A 57 -2.96 2.11 -14.47
C ILE A 57 -2.33 3.13 -15.42
N LYS A 58 -2.38 2.90 -16.74
CA LYS A 58 -1.84 3.84 -17.73
C LYS A 58 -2.48 5.23 -17.61
N LEU A 59 -3.80 5.28 -17.45
CA LEU A 59 -4.55 6.53 -17.31
C LEU A 59 -4.30 7.20 -15.96
N ALA A 60 -4.15 6.43 -14.89
CA ALA A 60 -3.91 6.93 -13.54
C ALA A 60 -2.52 7.55 -13.45
N VAL A 61 -1.47 6.84 -13.87
CA VAL A 61 -0.07 7.32 -13.83
C VAL A 61 0.08 8.62 -14.60
N ALA A 62 -0.55 8.75 -15.77
CA ALA A 62 -0.52 9.98 -16.57
C ALA A 62 -1.19 11.20 -15.89
N ARG A 63 -1.98 10.99 -14.83
CA ARG A 63 -2.71 12.03 -14.09
C ARG A 63 -2.15 12.29 -12.70
N ILE A 64 -1.15 11.53 -12.25
CA ILE A 64 -0.50 11.78 -10.96
C ILE A 64 0.30 13.08 -11.09
N PRO A 65 0.08 14.07 -10.22
CA PRO A 65 0.84 15.32 -10.27
C PRO A 65 2.31 15.08 -9.93
N GLU A 66 3.22 15.80 -10.58
CA GLU A 66 4.66 15.74 -10.29
C GLU A 66 4.98 16.18 -8.84
N LYS A 67 4.24 17.17 -8.35
CA LYS A 67 4.37 17.67 -6.98
C LYS A 67 3.43 16.92 -6.04
N ARG A 68 4.00 16.37 -4.98
CA ARG A 68 3.25 15.65 -3.93
C ARG A 68 2.82 16.60 -2.83
N ASN A 69 1.55 17.01 -2.85
CA ASN A 69 0.95 17.92 -1.87
C ASN A 69 -0.05 17.23 -0.90
N CYS A 70 -0.11 15.90 -0.91
CA CYS A 70 -1.01 15.14 -0.03
C CYS A 70 -0.40 14.85 1.34
N ASP A 71 -1.24 14.64 2.34
CA ASP A 71 -0.84 14.34 3.72
C ASP A 71 -0.05 13.03 3.89
N CYS A 72 -0.15 12.12 2.91
CA CYS A 72 0.61 10.86 2.91
C CYS A 72 2.13 11.11 3.01
N ALA A 73 2.62 12.23 2.49
CA ALA A 73 4.04 12.57 2.47
C ALA A 73 4.65 12.81 3.86
N THR A 74 3.79 13.10 4.86
CA THR A 74 4.18 13.44 6.23
C THR A 74 3.43 12.62 7.27
N ALA A 75 2.81 11.50 6.87
CA ALA A 75 1.96 10.70 7.75
C ALA A 75 2.69 10.18 8.99
N LEU A 76 4.01 9.96 8.90
CA LEU A 76 4.81 9.42 9.99
C LEU A 76 5.21 10.51 11.01
N LYS A 77 5.20 11.80 10.61
CA LYS A 77 5.68 12.93 11.42
C LYS A 77 5.11 12.97 12.84
N ALA A 78 3.81 12.70 12.98
CA ALA A 78 3.11 12.74 14.27
C ALA A 78 2.81 11.35 14.85
N ALA A 79 3.27 10.28 14.20
CA ALA A 79 3.01 8.90 14.60
C ALA A 79 4.11 8.32 15.51
N PHE A 80 5.25 9.01 15.65
CA PHE A 80 6.31 8.61 16.57
C PHE A 80 5.94 8.95 18.01
N VAL A 81 5.90 7.93 18.86
CA VAL A 81 5.76 8.10 20.32
C VAL A 81 7.12 8.10 21.02
N THR A 82 8.07 7.30 20.52
CA THR A 82 9.42 7.22 21.08
C THR A 82 10.23 8.46 20.71
N ALA A 83 10.70 9.22 21.70
CA ALA A 83 11.57 10.36 21.44
C ALA A 83 12.95 9.88 20.89
N PRO A 84 13.58 10.61 19.95
CA PRO A 84 14.84 10.20 19.31
C PRO A 84 15.99 9.85 20.27
N LYS A 85 16.04 10.51 21.44
CA LYS A 85 17.04 10.25 22.50
C LYS A 85 16.93 8.87 23.14
N PHE A 86 15.76 8.22 23.03
CA PHE A 86 15.50 6.89 23.58
C PHE A 86 15.55 5.79 22.51
N MET A 87 15.77 6.14 21.24
CA MET A 87 15.90 5.15 20.18
C MET A 87 17.31 4.55 20.18
N PRO A 88 17.48 3.22 20.27
CA PRO A 88 18.78 2.59 20.15
C PRO A 88 19.43 2.89 18.79
N PRO A 89 20.77 3.07 18.73
CA PRO A 89 21.47 3.35 17.46
C PRO A 89 21.16 2.35 16.35
N GLU A 90 21.12 1.05 16.68
CA GLU A 90 20.80 -0.02 15.73
C GLU A 90 19.40 0.14 15.10
N GLN A 91 18.40 0.59 15.87
CA GLN A 91 17.04 0.81 15.34
C GLN A 91 16.98 2.04 14.44
N LYS A 92 17.76 3.08 14.76
CA LYS A 92 17.87 4.27 13.91
C LYS A 92 18.47 3.93 12.55
N GLU A 93 19.53 3.13 12.55
CA GLU A 93 20.18 2.65 11.33
C GLU A 93 19.22 1.79 10.51
N LYS A 94 18.59 0.79 11.15
CA LYS A 94 17.62 -0.12 10.50
C LYS A 94 16.45 0.61 9.85
N LEU A 95 15.90 1.64 10.51
CA LEU A 95 14.72 2.36 10.06
C LEU A 95 15.04 3.67 9.32
N ASN A 96 16.31 3.94 9.02
CA ASN A 96 16.77 5.23 8.48
C ASN A 96 16.02 5.65 7.21
N LEU A 97 15.65 4.70 6.34
CA LEU A 97 14.87 4.96 5.12
C LEU A 97 13.49 5.56 5.40
N LEU A 98 12.89 5.25 6.55
CA LEU A 98 11.55 5.71 6.93
C LEU A 98 11.62 6.96 7.82
N ILE A 99 12.52 6.93 8.82
CA ILE A 99 12.54 7.93 9.89
C ILE A 99 13.61 9.00 9.71
N GLY A 100 14.61 8.77 8.85
CA GLY A 100 15.83 9.59 8.79
C GLY A 100 15.60 11.05 8.42
N LYS A 101 14.50 11.37 7.72
CA LYS A 101 14.10 12.75 7.43
C LYS A 101 13.57 13.52 8.64
N TYR A 102 13.22 12.82 9.73
CA TYR A 102 12.74 13.37 10.98
C TYR A 102 13.81 13.41 12.08
N LEU A 103 14.96 12.77 11.87
CA LEU A 103 16.09 12.80 12.79
C LEU A 103 17.03 13.97 12.47
N THR A 104 17.39 14.76 13.49
CA THR A 104 18.35 15.87 13.34
C THR A 104 19.80 15.33 13.27
N LYS A 105 20.77 16.17 12.88
CA LYS A 105 22.20 15.76 12.81
C LYS A 105 22.76 15.26 14.16
N GLY A 106 22.20 15.68 15.29
CA GLY A 106 22.59 15.19 16.61
C GLY A 106 21.88 13.89 17.04
N ASP A 107 20.81 13.52 16.33
CA ASP A 107 20.05 12.29 16.59
C ASP A 107 20.49 11.11 15.72
N ARG A 108 21.27 11.36 14.66
CA ARG A 108 21.75 10.32 13.73
C ARG A 108 22.96 9.59 14.27
#